data_AF-A0A484DLJ4-F1
#
_entry.id   AF-A0A484DLJ4-F1
#
_cell.length_a   1.000
_cell.length_b   1.000
_cell.length_c   1.000
_cell.angle_alpha   90.00
_cell.angle_beta   90.00
_cell.angle_gamma   90.00
#
_symmetry.space_group_name_H-M   'P 1'
#
loop_
_entity.id
_entity.type
_entity.pdbx_description
1 polymer ?
#
loop_
_entity_poly.entity_id
_entity_poly.type
_entity_poly.pdbx_seq_one_letter_code
_entity_poly.pdbx_strand_id
1 'polypeptide(L)'
;MTDFMTALPVQPIYPGDLQAKGVHFQSTCNLCRESHKTQVWLCFLVLSFLSTSTSAAFVPVPNTSHAQSCLKSLKNAIEKSDAMLYAPSAVQDNCKVMSLRCYILELLVVIMEQEIVGPKANCIFDFNDRLPKDNFVGCRPCEAYSLKNITVFLDGLNNLLEEMTTQLNT
;
A
#
# COMPACT_ATOMS: atom_id res chain seq x y z
N MET A 1 -4.95 48.70 39.49
CA MET A 1 -5.03 50.17 39.46
C MET A 1 -3.92 50.66 38.56
N THR A 2 -4.25 51.51 37.58
CA THR A 2 -3.33 52.32 36.74
C THR A 2 -2.63 53.39 37.60
N ASP A 3 -1.52 54.06 37.24
CA ASP A 3 -0.62 54.05 36.06
C ASP A 3 0.82 54.41 36.55
N PHE A 4 1.85 54.97 35.86
CA PHE A 4 2.04 55.64 34.56
C PHE A 4 3.52 55.55 34.07
N MET A 5 3.90 56.28 33.00
CA MET A 5 5.26 56.37 32.43
C MET A 5 6.17 57.45 33.05
N THR A 6 7.48 57.40 32.77
CA THR A 6 8.37 58.52 32.30
C THR A 6 9.74 57.93 31.85
N ALA A 7 10.56 58.63 31.03
CA ALA A 7 11.77 58.07 30.38
C ALA A 7 12.94 59.06 30.14
N LEU A 8 14.11 58.53 29.72
CA LEU A 8 15.30 59.20 29.11
C LEU A 8 16.21 60.04 30.08
N PRO A 9 17.40 60.53 29.66
CA PRO A 9 18.57 59.72 29.22
C PRO A 9 19.95 60.23 29.73
N VAL A 10 21.01 59.40 29.74
CA VAL A 10 22.41 59.86 29.94
C VAL A 10 23.41 59.02 29.11
N GLN A 11 24.38 59.67 28.44
CA GLN A 11 25.58 59.06 27.84
C GLN A 11 26.81 59.25 28.73
N PRO A 12 27.87 58.45 28.55
CA PRO A 12 29.18 59.08 28.35
C PRO A 12 30.01 58.51 27.19
N ILE A 13 30.90 59.36 26.69
CA ILE A 13 31.95 59.11 25.68
C ILE A 13 33.17 58.43 26.36
N TYR A 14 34.05 57.75 25.60
CA TYR A 14 35.54 57.81 25.65
C TYR A 14 36.13 56.92 24.49
N PRO A 15 37.45 56.96 24.15
CA PRO A 15 37.85 57.06 22.74
C PRO A 15 38.90 56.03 22.24
N GLY A 16 39.30 56.17 20.97
CA GLY A 16 40.66 55.83 20.50
C GLY A 16 40.76 54.77 19.41
N ASP A 17 41.08 55.19 18.18
CA ASP A 17 41.47 54.29 17.09
C ASP A 17 42.82 53.62 17.34
N LEU A 18 42.93 52.30 17.09
CA LEU A 18 44.22 51.64 16.86
C LEU A 18 44.12 50.39 15.96
N GLN A 19 43.67 50.62 14.73
CA GLN A 19 44.13 49.92 13.50
C GLN A 19 44.27 48.38 13.59
N ALA A 20 43.14 47.66 13.57
CA ALA A 20 43.12 46.21 13.40
C ALA A 20 43.64 45.82 11.99
N LYS A 21 44.92 45.44 11.91
CA LYS A 21 45.63 45.10 10.67
C LYS A 21 45.09 43.79 10.08
N GLY A 22 44.35 43.89 8.97
CA GLY A 22 43.62 42.75 8.40
C GLY A 22 44.51 41.62 7.87
N VAL A 23 44.08 40.38 8.11
CA VAL A 23 44.63 39.16 7.48
C VAL A 23 43.46 38.32 6.96
N HIS A 24 43.11 38.49 5.69
CA HIS A 24 42.02 37.76 5.02
C HIS A 24 42.44 36.33 4.65
N PHE A 25 42.63 35.46 5.66
CA PHE A 25 43.15 34.11 5.45
C PHE A 25 42.06 33.10 5.09
N GLN A 26 41.48 33.24 3.90
CA GLN A 26 40.51 32.28 3.35
C GLN A 26 41.24 31.00 2.88
N SER A 27 41.68 30.19 3.86
CA SER A 27 42.29 28.88 3.63
C SER A 27 41.26 27.92 3.04
N THR A 28 41.19 27.88 1.71
CA THR A 28 40.25 27.04 0.97
C THR A 28 40.78 25.61 0.95
N CYS A 29 40.49 24.86 2.02
CA CYS A 29 40.92 23.47 2.18
C CYS A 29 40.28 22.57 1.11
N ASN A 30 40.98 22.38 -0.01
CA ASN A 30 40.52 21.52 -1.10
C ASN A 30 40.29 20.07 -0.63
N LEU A 31 41.16 19.53 0.24
CA LEU A 31 40.99 18.19 0.82
C LEU A 31 39.68 18.06 1.63
N CYS A 32 39.29 19.11 2.36
CA CYS A 32 38.04 19.17 3.11
C CYS A 32 36.83 19.23 2.16
N ARG A 33 36.95 19.94 1.04
CA ARG A 33 35.94 20.02 -0.04
C ARG A 33 35.79 18.68 -0.77
N GLU A 34 36.89 17.98 -1.02
CA GLU A 34 36.93 16.62 -1.58
C GLU A 34 36.21 15.63 -0.66
N SER A 35 36.52 15.68 0.65
CA SER A 35 35.88 14.85 1.69
C SER A 35 34.38 15.10 1.79
N HIS A 36 33.94 16.37 1.77
CA HIS A 36 32.51 16.70 1.73
C HIS A 36 31.82 16.16 0.47
N LYS A 37 32.50 16.19 -0.68
CA LYS A 37 31.97 15.69 -1.96
C LYS A 37 31.83 14.17 -1.97
N THR A 38 32.82 13.43 -1.45
CA THR A 38 32.72 11.96 -1.33
C THR A 38 31.71 11.55 -0.26
N GLN A 39 31.65 12.24 0.88
CA GLN A 39 30.64 12.00 1.92
C GLN A 39 29.21 12.21 1.38
N VAL A 40 28.96 13.32 0.68
CA VAL A 40 27.64 13.58 0.05
C VAL A 40 27.30 12.52 -0.99
N TRP A 41 28.26 12.09 -1.81
CA TRP A 41 28.03 11.03 -2.81
C TRP A 41 27.75 9.67 -2.15
N LEU A 42 28.44 9.33 -1.05
CA LEU A 42 28.15 8.15 -0.24
C LEU A 42 26.76 8.22 0.42
N CYS A 43 26.33 9.40 0.90
CA CYS A 43 24.96 9.58 1.40
C CYS A 43 23.92 9.35 0.30
N PHE A 44 24.11 9.90 -0.91
CA PHE A 44 23.22 9.61 -2.04
C PHE A 44 23.23 8.12 -2.43
N LEU A 45 24.40 7.48 -2.45
CA LEU A 45 24.53 6.05 -2.73
C LEU A 45 23.75 5.20 -1.70
N VAL A 46 23.95 5.45 -0.39
CA VAL A 46 23.28 4.73 0.69
C VAL A 46 21.76 4.98 0.68
N LEU A 47 21.32 6.21 0.46
CA LEU A 47 19.90 6.53 0.29
C LEU A 47 19.29 5.85 -0.95
N SER A 48 20.06 5.69 -2.03
CA SER A 48 19.60 4.97 -3.22
C SER A 48 19.40 3.48 -2.93
N PHE A 49 20.35 2.84 -2.24
CA PHE A 49 20.21 1.44 -1.83
C PHE A 49 19.06 1.22 -0.83
N LEU A 50 18.91 2.10 0.16
CA LEU A 50 17.78 2.07 1.10
C LEU A 50 16.42 2.28 0.40
N SER A 51 16.37 3.12 -0.64
CA SER A 51 15.18 3.31 -1.48
C SER A 51 14.81 2.07 -2.32
N THR A 52 15.78 1.20 -2.60
CA THR A 52 15.54 -0.06 -3.35
C THR A 52 15.20 -1.26 -2.47
N SER A 53 15.37 -1.19 -1.14
CA SER A 53 15.16 -2.33 -0.23
C SER A 53 13.74 -2.42 0.38
N THR A 54 12.71 -1.96 -0.34
CA THR A 54 11.32 -2.36 -0.05
C THR A 54 11.06 -3.72 -0.67
N SER A 55 11.58 -4.77 -0.04
CA SER A 55 11.22 -6.15 -0.37
C SER A 55 9.70 -6.28 -0.35
N ALA A 56 9.10 -6.74 -1.45
CA ALA A 56 7.69 -7.08 -1.45
C ALA A 56 7.47 -8.20 -0.43
N ALA A 57 6.91 -7.84 0.73
CA ALA A 57 6.60 -8.82 1.76
C ALA A 57 5.63 -9.84 1.16
N PHE A 58 6.01 -11.12 1.18
CA PHE A 58 5.12 -12.19 0.74
C PHE A 58 3.98 -12.30 1.74
N VAL A 59 2.89 -11.56 1.51
CA VAL A 59 1.71 -11.58 2.39
C VAL A 59 1.02 -12.93 2.20
N PRO A 60 0.97 -13.81 3.22
CA PRO A 60 0.46 -15.15 3.02
C PRO A 60 -1.03 -15.13 2.64
N VAL A 61 -1.36 -15.63 1.45
CA VAL A 61 -2.75 -15.78 1.02
C VAL A 61 -3.41 -16.85 1.91
N PRO A 62 -4.61 -16.59 2.48
CA PRO A 62 -5.32 -17.61 3.25
C PRO A 62 -5.66 -18.83 2.37
N ASN A 63 -5.58 -20.03 2.94
CA ASN A 63 -5.72 -21.30 2.23
C ASN A 63 -7.02 -21.35 1.39
N THR A 64 -6.84 -21.35 0.06
CA THR A 64 -7.88 -21.29 -0.97
C THR A 64 -8.81 -22.49 -0.99
N SER A 65 -8.37 -23.66 -0.50
CA SER A 65 -9.25 -24.84 -0.36
C SER A 65 -10.41 -24.62 0.61
N HIS A 66 -10.26 -23.73 1.59
CA HIS A 66 -11.34 -23.33 2.50
C HIS A 66 -12.43 -22.53 1.74
N ALA A 67 -12.03 -21.56 0.91
CA ALA A 67 -12.94 -20.80 0.07
C ALA A 67 -13.68 -21.71 -0.94
N GLN A 68 -12.97 -22.65 -1.59
CA GLN A 68 -13.59 -23.66 -2.47
C GLN A 68 -14.64 -24.51 -1.75
N SER A 69 -14.37 -24.93 -0.50
CA SER A 69 -15.33 -25.68 0.32
C SER A 69 -16.60 -24.87 0.61
N CYS A 70 -16.43 -23.60 0.99
CA CYS A 70 -17.56 -22.73 1.32
C CYS A 70 -18.37 -22.33 0.08
N LEU A 71 -17.74 -22.06 -1.07
CA LEU A 71 -18.40 -21.92 -2.36
C LEU A 71 -19.27 -23.12 -2.71
N LYS A 72 -18.71 -24.35 -2.61
CA LYS A 72 -19.48 -25.60 -2.81
C LYS A 72 -20.68 -25.70 -1.85
N SER A 73 -20.55 -25.21 -0.62
CA SER A 73 -21.65 -25.22 0.36
C SER A 73 -22.77 -24.20 0.08
N LEU A 74 -22.44 -23.12 -0.63
CA LEU A 74 -23.31 -21.97 -0.94
C LEU A 74 -23.91 -22.01 -2.35
N LYS A 75 -23.32 -22.78 -3.28
CA LYS A 75 -23.63 -22.83 -4.72
C LYS A 75 -25.13 -22.67 -5.05
N ASN A 76 -25.99 -23.54 -4.53
CA ASN A 76 -27.44 -23.56 -4.82
C ASN A 76 -28.22 -22.32 -4.34
N ALA A 77 -27.63 -21.46 -3.51
CA ALA A 77 -28.20 -20.17 -3.13
C ALA A 77 -27.64 -19.04 -4.00
N ILE A 78 -26.35 -19.07 -4.30
CA ILE A 78 -25.66 -18.12 -5.19
C ILE A 78 -26.21 -18.17 -6.62
N GLU A 79 -26.40 -19.37 -7.19
CA GLU A 79 -26.86 -19.60 -8.58
C GLU A 79 -28.29 -19.12 -8.87
N LYS A 80 -29.02 -18.60 -7.87
CA LYS A 80 -30.34 -17.98 -8.05
C LYS A 80 -30.25 -16.51 -8.44
N SER A 81 -29.10 -15.88 -8.24
CA SER A 81 -28.89 -14.47 -8.54
C SER A 81 -28.78 -14.23 -10.05
N ASP A 82 -29.51 -13.23 -10.53
CA ASP A 82 -29.41 -12.65 -11.87
C ASP A 82 -28.38 -11.51 -11.95
N ALA A 83 -27.62 -11.26 -10.86
CA ALA A 83 -26.61 -10.22 -10.80
C ALA A 83 -25.52 -10.37 -11.88
N MET A 84 -25.07 -9.22 -12.36
CA MET A 84 -23.99 -9.08 -13.33
C MET A 84 -22.78 -8.50 -12.61
N LEU A 85 -21.70 -9.29 -12.51
CA LEU A 85 -20.60 -9.10 -11.56
C LEU A 85 -19.27 -8.86 -12.26
N TYR A 86 -18.41 -8.03 -11.68
CA TYR A 86 -17.08 -7.70 -12.20
C TYR A 86 -16.12 -8.90 -12.13
N ALA A 87 -15.95 -9.62 -13.25
CA ALA A 87 -15.15 -10.85 -13.30
C ALA A 87 -13.77 -10.63 -13.96
N PRO A 88 -12.65 -10.77 -13.21
CA PRO A 88 -11.30 -10.79 -13.76
C PRO A 88 -11.07 -11.87 -14.83
N SER A 89 -10.99 -11.45 -16.10
CA SER A 89 -10.62 -12.28 -17.24
C SER A 89 -9.12 -12.17 -17.56
N ALA A 90 -8.43 -13.29 -17.75
CA ALA A 90 -6.98 -13.37 -18.01
C ALA A 90 -6.14 -12.67 -16.93
N VAL A 91 -6.08 -13.31 -15.75
CA VAL A 91 -5.35 -12.84 -14.57
C VAL A 91 -3.84 -12.95 -14.79
N GLN A 92 -3.10 -11.87 -14.53
CA GLN A 92 -1.63 -11.87 -14.52
C GLN A 92 -1.12 -12.40 -13.16
N ASP A 93 0.00 -13.13 -13.12
CA ASP A 93 0.53 -13.76 -11.90
C ASP A 93 0.66 -12.79 -10.72
N ASN A 94 1.25 -11.62 -10.96
CA ASN A 94 1.41 -10.55 -9.97
C ASN A 94 0.09 -9.96 -9.45
N CYS A 95 -1.02 -10.19 -10.16
CA CYS A 95 -2.35 -9.68 -9.83
C CYS A 95 -3.31 -10.76 -9.30
N LYS A 96 -2.89 -12.02 -9.16
CA LYS A 96 -3.75 -13.13 -8.69
C LYS A 96 -4.49 -12.82 -7.39
N VAL A 97 -3.80 -12.26 -6.40
CA VAL A 97 -4.41 -11.90 -5.10
C VAL A 97 -5.40 -10.73 -5.23
N MET A 98 -5.12 -9.74 -6.08
CA MET A 98 -6.06 -8.65 -6.37
C MET A 98 -7.30 -9.16 -7.10
N SER A 99 -7.14 -10.02 -8.10
CA SER A 99 -8.25 -10.63 -8.83
C SER A 99 -9.11 -11.52 -7.92
N LEU A 100 -8.49 -12.30 -7.02
CA LEU A 100 -9.21 -13.06 -6.00
C LEU A 100 -9.99 -12.14 -5.06
N ARG A 101 -9.39 -11.03 -4.61
CA ARG A 101 -10.08 -10.01 -3.80
C ARG A 101 -11.28 -9.42 -4.52
N CYS A 102 -11.18 -9.12 -5.82
CA CYS A 102 -12.34 -8.68 -6.61
C CYS A 102 -13.45 -9.74 -6.65
N TYR A 103 -13.13 -10.99 -7.01
CA TYR A 103 -14.12 -12.07 -6.99
C TYR A 103 -14.79 -12.27 -5.62
N ILE A 104 -14.05 -12.09 -4.51
CA ILE A 104 -14.64 -12.22 -3.17
C ILE A 104 -15.51 -11.01 -2.80
N LEU A 105 -15.14 -9.79 -3.17
CA LEU A 105 -15.99 -8.60 -2.95
C LEU A 105 -17.30 -8.69 -3.74
N GLU A 106 -17.25 -9.06 -5.02
CA GLU A 106 -18.44 -9.26 -5.86
C GLU A 106 -19.33 -10.41 -5.33
N LEU A 107 -18.73 -11.48 -4.82
CA LEU A 107 -19.46 -12.58 -4.18
C LEU A 107 -20.16 -12.14 -2.89
N LEU A 108 -19.59 -11.20 -2.13
CA LEU A 108 -20.24 -10.62 -0.96
C LEU A 108 -21.47 -9.78 -1.34
N VAL A 109 -21.48 -9.11 -2.50
CA VAL A 109 -22.70 -8.44 -3.03
C VAL A 109 -23.81 -9.47 -3.20
N VAL A 110 -23.55 -10.59 -3.91
CA VAL A 110 -24.55 -11.65 -4.10
C VAL A 110 -25.04 -12.25 -2.78
N ILE A 111 -24.14 -12.48 -1.82
CA ILE A 111 -24.49 -13.03 -0.50
C ILE A 111 -25.44 -12.10 0.27
N MET A 112 -25.25 -10.79 0.13
CA MET A 112 -26.12 -9.77 0.75
C MET A 112 -27.46 -9.63 0.01
N GLU A 113 -27.44 -9.53 -1.33
CA GLU A 113 -28.65 -9.37 -2.16
C GLU A 113 -29.57 -10.59 -2.15
N GLN A 114 -29.01 -11.80 -2.02
CA GLN A 114 -29.78 -13.05 -1.92
C GLN A 114 -30.12 -13.42 -0.46
N GLU A 115 -29.89 -12.50 0.50
CA GLU A 115 -30.12 -12.68 1.94
C GLU A 115 -29.58 -14.02 2.50
N ILE A 116 -28.37 -14.42 2.11
CA ILE A 116 -27.83 -15.75 2.44
C ILE A 116 -27.30 -15.76 3.88
N VAL A 117 -28.20 -15.96 4.85
CA VAL A 117 -27.87 -15.98 6.28
C VAL A 117 -27.28 -17.33 6.73
N GLY A 118 -26.27 -17.28 7.61
CA GLY A 118 -25.83 -18.42 8.41
C GLY A 118 -24.34 -18.78 8.27
N PRO A 119 -23.86 -19.81 8.98
CA PRO A 119 -22.42 -20.11 9.09
C PRO A 119 -21.73 -20.40 7.76
N LYS A 120 -22.48 -20.83 6.73
CA LYS A 120 -21.96 -21.00 5.36
C LYS A 120 -21.53 -19.68 4.73
N ALA A 121 -22.31 -18.61 4.91
CA ALA A 121 -21.99 -17.29 4.40
C ALA A 121 -20.87 -16.64 5.21
N ASN A 122 -20.92 -16.77 6.55
CA ASN A 122 -19.87 -16.28 7.46
C ASN A 122 -18.47 -16.72 7.02
N CYS A 123 -18.30 -17.94 6.50
CA CYS A 123 -17.02 -18.40 5.96
C CYS A 123 -16.42 -17.49 4.85
N ILE A 124 -17.24 -16.90 3.99
CA ILE A 124 -16.76 -16.01 2.93
C ILE A 124 -16.37 -14.64 3.51
N PHE A 125 -17.07 -14.14 4.52
CA PHE A 125 -16.65 -12.97 5.29
C PHE A 125 -15.33 -13.24 6.05
N ASP A 126 -15.22 -14.39 6.74
CA ASP A 126 -14.01 -14.85 7.44
C ASP A 126 -12.80 -15.00 6.50
N PHE A 127 -13.04 -15.38 5.24
CA PHE A 127 -12.00 -15.49 4.21
C PHE A 127 -11.61 -14.10 3.69
N ASN A 128 -12.58 -13.24 3.38
CA ASN A 128 -12.38 -11.86 2.96
C ASN A 128 -11.53 -11.06 3.96
N ASP A 129 -11.81 -11.19 5.26
CA ASP A 129 -11.05 -10.45 6.28
C ASP A 129 -9.60 -10.90 6.43
N ARG A 130 -9.26 -12.11 5.95
CA ARG A 130 -7.90 -12.66 5.91
C ARG A 130 -7.18 -12.38 4.59
N LEU A 131 -7.85 -11.84 3.56
CA LEU A 131 -7.18 -11.48 2.32
C LEU A 131 -6.27 -10.25 2.52
N PRO A 132 -5.10 -10.19 1.86
CA PRO A 132 -4.23 -9.02 1.92
C PRO A 132 -4.95 -7.75 1.46
N LYS A 133 -4.97 -6.74 2.33
CA LYS A 133 -5.71 -5.47 2.12
C LYS A 133 -4.89 -4.41 1.38
N ASP A 134 -3.61 -4.69 1.11
CA ASP A 134 -2.62 -3.79 0.49
C ASP A 134 -2.93 -3.36 -0.94
N ASN A 135 -2.20 -2.34 -1.40
CA ASN A 135 -2.35 -1.75 -2.74
C ASN A 135 -1.52 -2.53 -3.77
N PHE A 136 -2.18 -3.34 -4.59
CA PHE A 136 -1.57 -4.11 -5.68
C PHE A 136 -1.18 -3.21 -6.87
N VAL A 137 0.01 -2.60 -6.79
CA VAL A 137 0.53 -1.66 -7.79
C VAL A 137 0.58 -2.29 -9.19
N GLY A 138 -0.03 -1.61 -10.16
CA GLY A 138 -0.09 -2.06 -11.57
C GLY A 138 -1.28 -2.96 -11.90
N CYS A 139 -2.00 -3.48 -10.91
CA CYS A 139 -3.22 -4.25 -11.14
C CYS A 139 -4.43 -3.33 -11.39
N ARG A 140 -5.44 -3.85 -12.10
CA ARG A 140 -6.67 -3.11 -12.38
C ARG A 140 -7.57 -3.08 -11.13
N PRO A 141 -8.33 -1.99 -10.91
CA PRO A 141 -9.44 -2.01 -9.95
C PRO A 141 -10.54 -2.95 -10.44
N CYS A 142 -11.41 -3.40 -9.53
CA CYS A 142 -12.40 -4.44 -9.83
C CYS A 142 -13.41 -3.97 -10.89
N GLU A 143 -13.82 -2.71 -10.79
CA GLU A 143 -14.79 -2.03 -11.63
C GLU A 143 -14.30 -1.82 -13.09
N ALA A 144 -13.02 -2.08 -13.36
CA ALA A 144 -12.41 -2.06 -14.69
C ALA A 144 -12.37 -3.44 -15.40
N TYR A 145 -12.93 -4.47 -14.78
CA TYR A 145 -13.21 -5.75 -15.45
C TYR A 145 -14.59 -5.73 -16.14
N SER A 146 -14.86 -6.70 -17.00
CA SER A 146 -16.18 -6.82 -17.64
C SER A 146 -17.18 -7.49 -16.70
N LEU A 147 -18.40 -6.98 -16.65
CA LEU A 147 -19.51 -7.68 -15.99
C LEU A 147 -19.78 -9.05 -16.65
N LYS A 148 -20.11 -10.06 -15.84
CA LYS A 148 -20.49 -11.43 -16.22
C LYS A 148 -21.68 -11.92 -15.40
N ASN A 149 -22.43 -12.87 -15.95
CA ASN A 149 -23.46 -13.58 -15.20
C ASN A 149 -22.83 -14.52 -14.16
N ILE A 150 -23.65 -14.97 -13.21
CA ILE A 150 -23.18 -15.75 -12.07
C ILE A 150 -22.45 -17.04 -12.45
N THR A 151 -22.85 -17.73 -13.53
CA THR A 151 -22.18 -18.95 -14.01
C THR A 151 -20.74 -18.68 -14.44
N VAL A 152 -20.53 -17.74 -15.37
CA VAL A 152 -19.18 -17.42 -15.89
C VAL A 152 -18.30 -16.81 -14.81
N PHE A 153 -18.89 -16.05 -13.88
CA PHE A 153 -18.21 -15.53 -12.69
C PHE A 153 -17.73 -16.66 -11.76
N LEU A 154 -18.60 -17.62 -11.42
CA LEU A 154 -18.24 -18.75 -10.56
C LEU A 154 -17.20 -19.68 -11.20
N ASP A 155 -17.28 -19.93 -12.50
CA ASP A 155 -16.27 -20.72 -13.21
C ASP A 155 -14.90 -20.02 -13.16
N GLY A 156 -14.85 -18.70 -13.40
CA GLY A 156 -13.64 -17.89 -13.27
C GLY A 156 -13.01 -17.92 -11.87
N LEU A 157 -13.84 -17.81 -10.82
CA LEU A 157 -13.41 -17.88 -9.43
C LEU A 157 -12.88 -19.28 -9.05
N ASN A 158 -13.55 -20.36 -9.45
CA ASN A 158 -13.09 -21.72 -9.16
C ASN A 158 -11.74 -22.01 -9.82
N ASN A 159 -11.57 -21.62 -11.09
CA ASN A 159 -10.31 -21.78 -11.82
C ASN A 159 -9.16 -21.03 -11.14
N LEU A 160 -9.36 -19.77 -10.73
CA LEU A 160 -8.35 -18.97 -10.03
C LEU A 160 -7.99 -19.58 -8.66
N LEU A 161 -8.98 -20.08 -7.91
CA LEU A 161 -8.73 -20.76 -6.64
C LEU A 161 -7.95 -22.07 -6.82
N GLU A 162 -8.19 -22.83 -7.89
CA GLU A 162 -7.44 -24.06 -8.20
C GLU A 162 -5.99 -23.76 -8.62
N GLU A 163 -5.79 -22.74 -9.47
CA GLU A 163 -4.47 -22.27 -9.87
C GLU A 163 -3.64 -21.80 -8.65
N MET A 164 -4.24 -21.01 -7.76
CA MET A 164 -3.58 -20.57 -6.53
C MET A 164 -3.37 -21.70 -5.51
N THR A 165 -4.17 -22.78 -5.57
CA THR A 165 -3.96 -23.97 -4.72
C THR A 165 -2.81 -24.82 -5.24
N THR A 166 -2.68 -25.00 -6.56
CA THR A 166 -1.59 -25.84 -7.13
C THR A 166 -0.23 -25.18 -6.94
N GLN A 167 -0.10 -23.87 -7.13
CA GLN A 167 1.15 -23.12 -6.90
C GLN A 167 1.61 -23.08 -5.41
N LEU A 168 0.77 -23.49 -4.45
CA LEU A 168 1.15 -23.58 -3.03
C LEU A 168 1.73 -24.96 -2.64
N ASN A 169 1.67 -25.94 -3.55
CA ASN A 169 2.06 -27.34 -3.29
C ASN A 169 3.29 -27.79 -4.11
N THR A 170 4.02 -26.85 -4.70
CA THR A 170 5.22 -27.06 -5.56
C THR A 170 6.38 -26.19 -5.11
#